data_AF-A0A327JEY8-F1
#
_entry.id   AF-A0A327JEY8-F1
#
_cell.length_a   1.000
_cell.length_b   1.000
_cell.length_c   1.000
_cell.angle_alpha   90.00
_cell.angle_beta   90.00
_cell.angle_gamma   90.00
#
_symmetry.space_group_name_H-M   'P 1'
#
loop_
_entity.id
_entity.type
_entity.pdbx_description
1 polymer ?
#
loop_
_entity_poly.entity_id
_entity_poly.type
_entity_poly.pdbx_seq_one_letter_code
_entity_poly.pdbx_strand_id
1 'polypeptide(L)'
;MQVNFLNTQALNFKGYFDDTEGGSLLDMLDRRSRANSVELGKEAATQQMTLSKLFSKIKIQNDSLNDSNIAALKQVGHNNNYTGSMRDAANNISELKRRGIKHVISLCRPEESGIEQACKKNGLDFTYFHVPEIQDISKTEKGRKELISGMKGSFAKVVETLRKGDCILGCESGNQRTGIMCGILSMLDPKTPWKVPTEDIPESCKIFGSVIEQTMSKADKKALGYTKEFTEKLAKLLKNYC
;
A
#
# COMPACT_ATOMS: atom_id res chain seq x y z
N MET A 1 -10.96 34.24 -4.12
CA MET A 1 -11.46 34.14 -2.73
C MET A 1 -11.49 32.64 -2.39
N GLN A 2 -10.55 32.20 -1.56
CA GLN A 2 -10.37 30.80 -1.15
C GLN A 2 -11.51 30.38 -0.22
N VAL A 3 -12.05 29.18 -0.39
CA VAL A 3 -12.89 28.52 0.63
C VAL A 3 -12.37 27.10 0.84
N ASN A 4 -11.86 26.88 2.05
CA ASN A 4 -11.33 25.64 2.58
C ASN A 4 -12.44 24.57 2.69
N PHE A 5 -12.21 23.38 2.14
CA PHE A 5 -12.98 22.18 2.44
C PHE A 5 -12.10 21.19 3.21
N LEU A 6 -11.96 21.44 4.52
CA LEU A 6 -11.48 20.48 5.51
C LEU A 6 -12.34 20.69 6.76
N ASN A 7 -13.49 20.02 6.84
CA ASN A 7 -14.13 19.65 8.11
C ASN A 7 -15.40 18.82 7.88
N THR A 8 -15.24 17.51 7.95
CA THR A 8 -16.27 16.54 8.35
C THR A 8 -15.47 15.29 8.72
N GLN A 9 -15.29 14.90 9.99
CA GLN A 9 -16.31 14.68 10.99
C GLN A 9 -15.75 15.00 12.39
N ALA A 10 -16.23 16.09 13.00
CA ALA A 10 -16.25 16.21 14.45
C ALA A 10 -17.59 15.64 14.91
N LEU A 11 -17.59 14.39 15.36
CA LEU A 11 -18.75 13.82 16.06
C LEU A 11 -18.89 14.55 17.40
N ASN A 12 -19.88 15.43 17.47
CA ASN A 12 -20.39 16.01 18.71
C ASN A 12 -20.88 14.88 19.64
N PHE A 13 -20.07 14.49 20.62
CA PHE A 13 -20.55 13.77 21.79
C PHE A 13 -20.87 14.79 22.89
N LYS A 14 -22.11 15.28 22.88
CA LYS A 14 -22.71 16.00 24.00
C LYS A 14 -23.77 15.08 24.60
N GLY A 15 -23.50 14.54 25.78
CA GLY A 15 -24.51 13.76 26.52
C GLY A 15 -23.95 12.91 27.66
N TYR A 16 -24.22 13.39 28.88
CA TYR A 16 -24.35 12.65 30.14
C TYR A 16 -23.10 12.00 30.76
N PHE A 17 -22.45 12.77 31.63
CA PHE A 17 -21.84 12.23 32.85
C PHE A 17 -22.90 12.27 33.94
N ASP A 18 -23.32 11.11 34.43
CA ASP A 18 -23.84 10.98 35.80
C ASP A 18 -23.00 9.90 36.48
N ASP A 19 -22.34 10.32 37.55
CA ASP A 19 -21.50 9.50 38.41
C ASP A 19 -22.40 8.64 39.31
N THR A 20 -22.58 7.37 38.95
CA THR A 20 -22.95 6.34 39.92
C THR A 20 -22.13 5.07 39.66
N GLU A 21 -21.32 4.72 40.65
CA GLU A 21 -20.53 3.50 40.73
C GLU A 21 -21.44 2.27 40.65
N GLY A 22 -21.44 1.59 39.50
CA GLY A 22 -22.23 0.38 39.28
C GLY A 22 -22.56 0.13 37.81
N GLY A 23 -21.57 0.22 36.91
CA GLY A 23 -21.79 -0.09 35.50
C GLY A 23 -22.08 -1.57 35.29
N SER A 24 -23.16 -1.89 34.57
CA SER A 24 -23.51 -3.28 34.25
C SER A 24 -22.41 -3.93 33.39
N LEU A 25 -22.39 -5.27 33.34
CA LEU A 25 -21.45 -6.00 32.46
C LEU A 25 -21.56 -5.53 31.00
N LEU A 26 -22.75 -5.13 30.55
CA LEU A 26 -22.95 -4.54 29.21
C LEU A 26 -22.25 -3.17 29.06
N ASP A 27 -22.30 -2.31 30.08
CA ASP A 27 -21.62 -1.01 30.04
C ASP A 27 -20.09 -1.17 30.02
N MET A 28 -19.57 -2.19 30.71
CA MET A 28 -18.15 -2.55 30.65
C MET A 28 -17.75 -3.07 29.26
N LEU A 29 -18.59 -3.90 28.63
CA LEU A 29 -18.35 -4.43 27.29
C LEU A 29 -18.43 -3.33 26.21
N ASP A 30 -19.37 -2.40 26.34
CA ASP A 30 -19.50 -1.25 25.43
C ASP A 30 -18.33 -0.27 25.60
N ARG A 31 -17.92 0.04 26.84
CA ARG A 31 -16.70 0.82 27.09
C ARG A 31 -15.45 0.17 26.49
N ARG A 32 -15.33 -1.17 26.59
CA ARG A 32 -14.21 -1.92 26.00
C ARG A 32 -14.26 -1.93 24.47
N SER A 33 -15.44 -2.06 23.88
CA SER A 33 -15.65 -1.97 22.43
C SER A 33 -15.29 -0.58 21.90
N ARG A 34 -15.70 0.48 22.60
CA ARG A 34 -15.36 1.88 22.27
C ARG A 34 -13.88 2.16 22.46
N ALA A 35 -13.25 1.67 23.53
CA ALA A 35 -11.81 1.81 23.76
C ALA A 35 -11.00 1.14 22.65
N ASN A 36 -11.36 -0.10 22.27
CA ASN A 36 -10.75 -0.80 21.15
C ASN A 36 -10.95 -0.05 19.82
N SER A 37 -12.14 0.51 19.59
CA SER A 37 -12.44 1.29 18.38
C SER A 37 -11.62 2.59 18.31
N VAL A 38 -11.39 3.24 19.47
CA VAL A 38 -10.55 4.45 19.57
C VAL A 38 -9.07 4.11 19.38
N GLU A 39 -8.58 2.99 19.92
CA GLU A 39 -7.21 2.53 19.70
C GLU A 39 -6.97 2.17 18.23
N LEU A 40 -7.87 1.40 17.60
CA LEU A 40 -7.83 1.09 16.17
C LEU A 40 -7.85 2.36 15.31
N GLY A 41 -8.66 3.36 15.68
CA GLY A 41 -8.71 4.66 15.01
C GLY A 41 -7.38 5.44 15.11
N LYS A 42 -6.73 5.43 16.28
CA LYS A 42 -5.42 6.08 16.49
C LYS A 42 -4.31 5.37 15.72
N GLU A 43 -4.33 4.05 15.66
CA GLU A 43 -3.36 3.26 14.89
C GLU A 43 -3.51 3.49 13.39
N ALA A 44 -4.75 3.47 12.88
CA ALA A 44 -5.03 3.76 11.48
C ALA A 44 -4.57 5.18 11.08
N ALA A 45 -4.82 6.18 11.93
CA ALA A 45 -4.35 7.56 11.72
C ALA A 45 -2.81 7.65 11.74
N THR A 46 -2.16 6.94 12.65
CA THR A 46 -0.68 6.90 12.75
C THR A 46 -0.06 6.22 11.52
N GLN A 47 -0.63 5.11 11.07
CA GLN A 47 -0.21 4.43 9.86
C GLN A 47 -0.41 5.32 8.62
N GLN A 48 -1.54 6.01 8.51
CA GLN A 48 -1.82 6.94 7.42
C GLN A 48 -0.82 8.10 7.38
N MET A 49 -0.51 8.69 8.54
CA MET A 49 0.51 9.74 8.65
C MET A 49 1.90 9.22 8.24
N THR A 50 2.24 7.98 8.61
CA THR A 50 3.53 7.36 8.28
C THR A 50 3.64 7.08 6.77
N LEU A 51 2.57 6.60 6.14
CA LEU A 51 2.50 6.38 4.70
C LEU A 51 2.52 7.69 3.90
N SER A 52 1.89 8.75 4.41
CA SER A 52 1.99 10.08 3.80
C SER A 52 3.43 10.58 3.80
N LYS A 53 4.17 10.37 4.91
CA LYS A 53 5.60 10.70 4.99
C LYS A 53 6.42 9.84 4.01
N LEU A 54 6.13 8.55 3.91
CA LEU A 54 6.77 7.65 2.94
C LEU A 54 6.59 8.17 1.50
N PHE A 55 5.36 8.53 1.14
CA PHE A 55 5.05 9.08 -0.17
C PHE A 55 5.72 10.43 -0.44
N SER A 56 5.97 11.25 0.57
CA SER A 56 6.75 12.50 0.40
C SER A 56 8.24 12.26 0.16
N LYS A 57 8.78 11.12 0.60
CA LYS A 57 10.20 10.74 0.47
C LYS A 57 10.49 9.99 -0.83
N ILE A 58 9.53 9.19 -1.28
CA ILE A 58 9.51 8.74 -2.67
C ILE A 58 9.40 10.02 -3.50
N LYS A 59 10.27 10.22 -4.51
CA LYS A 59 10.25 11.40 -5.39
C LYS A 59 9.00 11.34 -6.26
N ILE A 60 7.86 11.61 -5.63
CA ILE A 60 6.55 11.68 -6.23
C ILE A 60 6.43 13.07 -6.81
N GLN A 61 6.46 13.15 -8.13
CA GLN A 61 5.96 14.34 -8.79
C GLN A 61 4.44 14.28 -8.65
N ASN A 62 3.94 15.05 -7.68
CA ASN A 62 2.53 15.39 -7.64
C ASN A 62 2.31 16.34 -8.82
N ASP A 63 2.01 15.78 -9.98
CA ASP A 63 1.28 16.53 -10.98
C ASP A 63 -0.11 16.75 -10.39
N SER A 64 -0.27 17.77 -9.54
CA SER A 64 -1.57 18.25 -9.12
C SER A 64 -2.23 18.89 -10.32
N LEU A 65 -2.79 18.07 -11.19
CA LEU A 65 -3.57 18.52 -12.33
C LEU A 65 -4.99 18.77 -11.83
N ASN A 66 -5.41 20.02 -11.94
CA ASN A 66 -6.74 20.52 -11.64
C ASN A 66 -7.86 19.94 -12.54
N ASP A 67 -7.61 18.85 -13.27
CA ASP A 67 -8.59 18.24 -14.16
C ASP A 67 -9.17 16.99 -13.51
N SER A 68 -10.30 17.25 -12.85
CA SER A 68 -11.35 16.41 -12.24
C SER A 68 -11.59 14.94 -12.65
N ASN A 69 -10.78 14.27 -13.47
CA ASN A 69 -11.07 12.90 -13.90
C ASN A 69 -10.20 11.82 -13.26
N ILE A 70 -8.99 12.10 -12.76
CA ILE A 70 -8.29 11.14 -11.88
C ILE A 70 -7.67 11.84 -10.68
N ALA A 71 -8.41 11.90 -9.58
CA ALA A 71 -8.00 12.59 -8.36
C ALA A 71 -6.79 11.96 -7.61
N ALA A 72 -6.06 10.98 -8.17
CA ALA A 72 -5.05 10.27 -7.40
C ALA A 72 -3.90 9.61 -8.19
N LEU A 73 -3.67 9.91 -9.48
CA LEU A 73 -2.45 9.40 -10.14
C LEU A 73 -1.24 10.18 -9.66
N LYS A 74 -0.32 9.46 -9.02
CA LYS A 74 0.95 10.00 -8.52
C LYS A 74 2.08 9.43 -9.34
N GLN A 75 2.73 10.25 -10.16
CA GLN A 75 3.88 9.82 -10.91
C GLN A 75 5.04 9.54 -9.96
N VAL A 76 5.71 8.41 -10.19
CA VAL A 76 6.73 7.86 -9.31
C VAL A 76 7.98 7.53 -10.13
N GLY A 77 9.09 8.22 -9.83
CA GLY A 77 10.37 8.04 -10.52
C GLY A 77 10.38 8.54 -11.97
N HIS A 78 11.23 7.93 -12.81
CA HIS A 78 11.62 8.47 -14.12
C HIS A 78 11.10 7.69 -15.34
N ASN A 79 10.35 6.61 -15.15
CA ASN A 79 9.95 5.68 -16.24
C ASN A 79 8.43 5.72 -16.54
N ASN A 80 7.79 6.89 -16.43
CA ASN A 80 6.34 7.02 -16.66
C ASN A 80 5.50 6.03 -15.81
N ASN A 81 5.94 5.78 -14.58
CA ASN A 81 5.24 4.92 -13.63
C ASN A 81 4.33 5.77 -12.75
N TYR A 82 3.17 5.24 -12.41
CA TYR A 82 2.18 5.90 -11.57
C TYR A 82 1.75 5.00 -10.43
N THR A 83 1.30 5.62 -9.35
CA THR A 83 0.52 4.95 -8.32
C THR A 83 -0.87 5.56 -8.23
N GLY A 84 -1.88 4.78 -7.85
CA GLY A 84 -3.25 5.30 -7.75
C GLY A 84 -4.30 4.26 -7.35
N SER A 85 -5.56 4.69 -7.35
CA SER A 85 -6.72 3.82 -7.13
C SER A 85 -7.00 2.96 -8.36
N MET A 86 -7.19 1.65 -8.16
CA MET A 86 -7.63 0.74 -9.22
C MET A 86 -9.08 0.99 -9.64
N ARG A 87 -9.93 1.47 -8.74
CA ARG A 87 -11.29 1.91 -9.05
C ARG A 87 -11.29 3.11 -9.98
N ASP A 88 -10.52 4.15 -9.65
CA ASP A 88 -10.43 5.35 -10.48
C ASP A 88 -9.77 5.03 -11.82
N ALA A 89 -8.74 4.17 -11.81
CA ALA A 89 -8.10 3.68 -13.03
C ALA A 89 -9.07 2.96 -13.96
N ALA A 90 -9.96 2.11 -13.42
CA ALA A 90 -10.96 1.38 -14.20
C ALA A 90 -11.96 2.33 -14.89
N ASN A 91 -12.39 3.37 -14.15
CA ASN A 91 -13.31 4.39 -14.67
C ASN A 91 -12.65 5.32 -15.70
N ASN A 92 -11.33 5.43 -15.69
CA ASN A 92 -10.58 6.39 -16.50
C ASN A 92 -9.51 5.73 -17.38
N ILE A 93 -9.77 4.54 -17.91
CA ILE A 93 -8.82 3.82 -18.78
C ILE A 93 -8.37 4.64 -20.00
N SER A 94 -9.26 5.47 -20.56
CA SER A 94 -8.92 6.36 -21.69
C SER A 94 -7.78 7.31 -21.35
N GLU A 95 -7.76 7.84 -20.12
CA GLU A 95 -6.73 8.72 -19.62
C GLU A 95 -5.41 7.97 -19.34
N LEU A 96 -5.48 6.72 -18.84
CA LEU A 96 -4.28 5.88 -18.72
C LEU A 96 -3.62 5.68 -20.09
N LYS A 97 -4.42 5.37 -21.11
CA LYS A 97 -3.94 5.21 -22.49
C LYS A 97 -3.37 6.50 -23.06
N ARG A 98 -4.01 7.65 -22.79
CA ARG A 98 -3.51 8.98 -23.20
C ARG A 98 -2.12 9.25 -22.61
N ARG A 99 -1.86 8.81 -21.39
CA ARG A 99 -0.55 8.91 -20.71
C ARG A 99 0.46 7.84 -21.15
N GLY A 100 0.13 7.02 -22.14
CA GLY A 100 1.00 5.97 -22.66
C GLY A 100 1.13 4.76 -21.74
N ILE A 101 0.25 4.60 -20.75
CA ILE A 101 0.24 3.42 -19.88
C ILE A 101 -0.11 2.18 -20.70
N LYS A 102 0.72 1.15 -20.52
CA LYS A 102 0.58 -0.16 -21.17
C LYS A 102 0.26 -1.26 -20.17
N HIS A 103 0.69 -1.10 -18.91
CA HIS A 103 0.59 -2.13 -17.88
C HIS A 103 -0.14 -1.63 -16.63
N VAL A 104 -1.01 -2.46 -16.08
CA VAL A 104 -1.72 -2.22 -14.82
C VAL A 104 -1.35 -3.31 -13.82
N ILE A 105 -0.87 -2.89 -12.65
CA ILE A 105 -0.47 -3.77 -11.56
C ILE A 105 -1.43 -3.55 -10.39
N SER A 106 -2.33 -4.50 -10.18
CA SER A 106 -3.28 -4.48 -9.07
C SER A 106 -2.74 -5.21 -7.85
N LEU A 107 -2.83 -4.54 -6.70
CA LEU A 107 -2.52 -5.06 -5.36
C LEU A 107 -3.76 -5.61 -4.63
N CYS A 108 -4.95 -5.41 -5.21
CA CYS A 108 -6.23 -5.91 -4.71
C CYS A 108 -6.82 -6.95 -5.66
N ARG A 109 -7.78 -7.74 -5.14
CA ARG A 109 -8.43 -8.77 -5.93
C ARG A 109 -9.10 -8.12 -7.16
N PRO A 110 -8.91 -8.66 -8.37
CA PRO A 110 -9.42 -8.03 -9.60
C PRO A 110 -10.94 -7.80 -9.59
N GLU A 111 -11.67 -8.66 -8.89
CA GLU A 111 -13.13 -8.59 -8.75
C GLU A 111 -13.59 -7.37 -7.95
N GLU A 112 -12.72 -6.78 -7.12
CA GLU A 112 -13.07 -5.65 -6.24
C GLU A 112 -13.22 -4.32 -7.00
N SER A 113 -12.50 -4.14 -8.11
CA SER A 113 -12.43 -2.86 -8.85
C SER A 113 -12.92 -2.93 -10.30
N GLY A 114 -13.13 -4.11 -10.87
CA GLY A 114 -13.45 -4.27 -12.29
C GLY A 114 -12.29 -3.92 -13.24
N ILE A 115 -11.11 -3.61 -12.71
CA ILE A 115 -9.96 -3.13 -13.47
C ILE A 115 -9.46 -4.14 -14.50
N GLU A 116 -9.48 -5.44 -14.19
CA GLU A 116 -9.01 -6.49 -15.10
C GLU A 116 -9.88 -6.54 -16.38
N GLN A 117 -11.21 -6.47 -16.21
CA GLN A 117 -12.14 -6.44 -17.35
C GLN A 117 -11.93 -5.16 -18.18
N ALA A 118 -11.72 -4.03 -17.51
CA ALA A 118 -11.43 -2.76 -18.18
C ALA A 118 -10.11 -2.83 -18.98
N CYS A 119 -9.06 -3.41 -18.41
CA CYS A 119 -7.77 -3.62 -19.09
C CYS A 119 -7.93 -4.52 -20.32
N LYS A 120 -8.60 -5.67 -20.15
CA LYS A 120 -8.86 -6.64 -21.22
C LYS A 120 -9.61 -6.01 -22.39
N LYS A 121 -10.66 -5.23 -22.10
CA LYS A 121 -11.46 -4.54 -23.13
C LYS A 121 -10.64 -3.50 -23.92
N ASN A 122 -9.61 -2.92 -23.30
CA ASN A 122 -8.88 -1.78 -23.85
C ASN A 122 -7.46 -2.11 -24.33
N GLY A 123 -7.05 -3.38 -24.25
CA GLY A 123 -5.75 -3.86 -24.69
C GLY A 123 -4.59 -3.42 -23.78
N LEU A 124 -4.83 -3.35 -22.47
CA LEU A 124 -3.78 -3.11 -21.48
C LEU A 124 -3.35 -4.43 -20.83
N ASP A 125 -2.06 -4.58 -20.59
CA ASP A 125 -1.51 -5.72 -19.88
C ASP A 125 -1.87 -5.61 -18.39
N PHE A 126 -2.26 -6.74 -17.80
CA PHE A 126 -2.70 -6.80 -16.41
C PHE A 126 -1.84 -7.76 -15.60
N THR A 127 -1.36 -7.30 -14.45
CA THR A 127 -0.65 -8.11 -13.46
C THR A 127 -1.35 -7.99 -12.12
N TYR A 128 -1.74 -9.13 -11.57
CA TYR A 128 -2.27 -9.22 -10.22
C TYR A 128 -1.18 -9.68 -9.25
N PHE A 129 -0.99 -8.94 -8.17
CA PHE A 129 -0.11 -9.28 -7.07
C PHE A 129 -0.85 -9.05 -5.75
N HIS A 130 -1.42 -10.11 -5.17
CA HIS A 130 -2.21 -9.95 -3.96
C HIS A 130 -1.35 -9.57 -2.76
N VAL A 131 -1.63 -8.41 -2.19
CA VAL A 131 -1.17 -8.04 -0.85
C VAL A 131 -2.38 -8.12 0.08
N PRO A 132 -2.41 -9.08 1.03
CA PRO A 132 -3.46 -9.14 2.03
C PRO A 132 -3.60 -7.82 2.80
N GLU A 133 -4.81 -7.50 3.26
CA GLU A 133 -5.00 -6.34 4.12
C GLU A 133 -4.22 -6.49 5.42
N ILE A 134 -3.65 -5.38 5.92
CA ILE A 134 -2.98 -5.40 7.20
C ILE A 134 -4.05 -5.55 8.28
N GLN A 135 -4.09 -6.72 8.91
CA GLN A 135 -4.64 -6.87 10.24
C GLN A 135 -3.48 -7.12 11.21
N ASP A 136 -3.69 -6.87 12.51
CA ASP A 136 -2.69 -7.02 13.60
C ASP A 136 -1.94 -8.37 13.62
N ILE A 137 -2.48 -9.36 12.92
CA ILE A 137 -1.93 -10.71 12.75
C ILE A 137 -0.47 -10.72 12.28
N SER A 138 -0.01 -9.67 11.58
CA SER A 138 1.35 -9.60 11.01
C SER A 138 2.49 -9.65 12.04
N LYS A 139 2.20 -9.40 13.33
CA LYS A 139 3.19 -9.45 14.43
C LYS A 139 3.39 -10.85 14.99
N THR A 140 2.54 -11.82 14.65
CA THR A 140 2.61 -13.21 15.16
C THR A 140 3.14 -14.16 14.10
N GLU A 141 3.79 -15.26 14.50
CA GLU A 141 4.25 -16.28 13.56
C GLU A 141 3.08 -16.88 12.76
N LYS A 142 1.94 -17.12 13.42
CA LYS A 142 0.72 -17.62 12.78
C LYS A 142 0.21 -16.66 11.69
N GLY A 143 0.09 -15.38 12.01
CA GLY A 143 -0.35 -14.40 11.03
C GLY A 143 0.66 -14.17 9.90
N ARG A 144 1.97 -14.32 10.14
CA ARG A 144 2.96 -14.34 9.06
C ARG A 144 2.77 -15.51 8.10
N LYS A 145 2.49 -16.72 8.61
CA LYS A 145 2.15 -17.89 7.76
C LYS A 145 0.87 -17.66 6.96
N GLU A 146 -0.14 -17.04 7.57
CA GLU A 146 -1.37 -16.65 6.89
C GLU A 146 -1.10 -15.62 5.78
N LEU A 147 -0.26 -14.61 6.02
CA LEU A 147 0.18 -13.64 5.01
C LEU A 147 0.91 -14.32 3.85
N ILE A 148 1.88 -15.20 4.14
CA ILE A 148 2.59 -16.00 3.12
C ILE A 148 1.60 -16.81 2.28
N SER A 149 0.62 -17.47 2.91
CA SER A 149 -0.37 -18.29 2.22
C SER A 149 -1.37 -17.46 1.39
N GLY A 150 -1.63 -16.23 1.81
CA GLY A 150 -2.55 -15.31 1.14
C GLY A 150 -1.92 -14.64 -0.07
N MET A 151 -0.61 -14.44 -0.06
CA MET A 151 0.13 -13.83 -1.16
C MET A 151 0.00 -14.60 -2.46
N LYS A 152 -0.29 -13.89 -3.55
CA LYS A 152 -0.43 -14.45 -4.89
C LYS A 152 0.28 -13.58 -5.92
N GLY A 153 0.90 -14.22 -6.90
CA GLY A 153 1.64 -13.54 -7.97
C GLY A 153 3.15 -13.51 -7.72
N SER A 154 3.91 -13.03 -8.71
CA SER A 154 5.37 -12.97 -8.65
C SER A 154 5.83 -11.54 -8.40
N PHE A 155 6.52 -11.32 -7.28
CA PHE A 155 7.16 -10.04 -6.96
C PHE A 155 8.20 -9.67 -8.02
N ALA A 156 8.97 -10.64 -8.52
CA ALA A 156 9.94 -10.42 -9.59
C ALA A 156 9.27 -9.89 -10.86
N LYS A 157 8.11 -10.44 -11.25
CA LYS A 157 7.33 -9.96 -12.40
C LYS A 157 6.84 -8.52 -12.19
N VAL A 158 6.39 -8.19 -10.97
CA VAL A 158 6.00 -6.80 -10.62
C VAL A 158 7.17 -5.85 -10.79
N VAL A 159 8.34 -6.18 -10.24
CA VAL A 159 9.56 -5.35 -10.37
C VAL A 159 9.99 -5.22 -11.83
N GLU A 160 9.98 -6.32 -12.59
CA GLU A 160 10.32 -6.28 -14.02
C GLU A 160 9.40 -5.34 -14.81
N THR A 161 8.09 -5.42 -14.53
CA THR A 161 7.08 -4.54 -15.15
C THR A 161 7.34 -3.08 -14.80
N LEU A 162 7.59 -2.77 -13.52
CA LEU A 162 7.90 -1.42 -13.07
C LEU A 162 9.20 -0.87 -13.68
N ARG A 163 10.22 -1.72 -13.86
CA ARG A 163 11.49 -1.32 -14.49
C ARG A 163 11.31 -0.97 -15.97
N LYS A 164 10.40 -1.65 -16.69
CA LYS A 164 10.07 -1.34 -18.09
C LYS A 164 9.38 0.02 -18.26
N GLY A 165 8.66 0.48 -17.24
CA GLY A 165 7.93 1.74 -17.28
C GLY A 165 6.51 1.61 -17.81
N ASP A 166 5.88 2.75 -18.11
CA ASP A 166 4.54 2.84 -18.70
C ASP A 166 3.49 2.03 -17.93
N CYS A 167 3.54 2.07 -16.59
CA CYS A 167 2.65 1.28 -15.75
C CYS A 167 2.03 2.07 -14.61
N ILE A 168 0.90 1.55 -14.14
CA ILE A 168 0.25 2.01 -12.89
C ILE A 168 0.26 0.87 -11.87
N LEU A 169 0.63 1.18 -10.63
CA LEU A 169 0.62 0.27 -9.48
C LEU A 169 -0.39 0.77 -8.44
N GLY A 170 -1.31 -0.07 -8.01
CA GLY A 170 -2.33 0.40 -7.08
C GLY A 170 -3.14 -0.68 -6.41
N CYS A 171 -3.77 -0.33 -5.29
CA CYS A 171 -4.88 -1.07 -4.70
C CYS A 171 -6.20 -0.35 -4.95
N GLU A 172 -7.29 -0.85 -4.35
CA GLU A 172 -8.64 -0.31 -4.50
C GLU A 172 -8.71 1.22 -4.37
N SER A 173 -8.13 1.77 -3.29
CA SER A 173 -8.13 3.22 -3.01
C SER A 173 -6.80 3.92 -3.29
N GLY A 174 -5.77 3.18 -3.74
CA GLY A 174 -4.45 3.75 -4.00
C GLY A 174 -3.66 4.18 -2.76
N ASN A 175 -4.13 3.85 -1.56
CA ASN A 175 -3.58 4.35 -0.30
C ASN A 175 -2.70 3.30 0.39
N GLN A 176 -3.24 2.56 1.36
CA GLN A 176 -2.44 1.74 2.29
C GLN A 176 -1.56 0.69 1.60
N ARG A 177 -2.18 -0.28 0.92
CA ARG A 177 -1.47 -1.35 0.20
C ARG A 177 -0.49 -0.81 -0.83
N THR A 178 -0.88 0.23 -1.56
CA THR A 178 0.00 0.92 -2.52
C THR A 178 1.24 1.50 -1.84
N GLY A 179 1.06 2.27 -0.76
CA GLY A 179 2.19 2.87 -0.04
C GLY A 179 3.12 1.83 0.56
N ILE A 180 2.57 0.77 1.15
CA ILE A 180 3.35 -0.37 1.66
C ILE A 180 4.17 -1.01 0.55
N MET A 181 3.55 -1.30 -0.58
CA MET A 181 4.24 -1.89 -1.72
C MET A 181 5.36 -0.99 -2.23
N CYS A 182 5.15 0.33 -2.29
CA CYS A 182 6.23 1.27 -2.63
C CYS A 182 7.39 1.21 -1.65
N GLY A 183 7.11 1.16 -0.34
CA GLY A 183 8.15 0.98 0.68
C GLY A 183 8.90 -0.35 0.54
N ILE A 184 8.18 -1.44 0.23
CA ILE A 184 8.79 -2.75 -0.02
C ILE A 184 9.67 -2.71 -1.27
N LEU A 185 9.23 -2.08 -2.36
CA LEU A 185 10.02 -1.90 -3.57
C LEU A 185 11.32 -1.14 -3.26
N SER A 186 11.27 -0.08 -2.44
CA SER A 186 12.47 0.64 -1.99
C SER A 186 13.49 -0.26 -1.28
N MET A 187 13.01 -1.25 -0.51
CA MET A 187 13.87 -2.22 0.20
C MET A 187 14.37 -3.34 -0.71
N LEU A 188 13.46 -4.05 -1.38
CA LEU A 188 13.72 -5.35 -2.00
C LEU A 188 14.24 -5.23 -3.43
N ASP A 189 13.97 -4.14 -4.14
CA ASP A 189 14.56 -3.95 -5.47
C ASP A 189 15.90 -3.19 -5.35
N PRO A 190 17.06 -3.83 -5.61
CA PRO A 190 18.36 -3.16 -5.54
C PRO A 190 18.50 -2.04 -6.59
N LYS A 191 17.72 -2.09 -7.67
CA LYS A 191 17.75 -1.13 -8.79
C LYS A 191 16.55 -0.18 -8.80
N THR A 192 15.71 -0.21 -7.76
CA THR A 192 14.55 0.70 -7.72
C THR A 192 15.03 2.14 -7.80
N PRO A 193 14.47 2.97 -8.69
CA PRO A 193 14.89 4.36 -8.78
C PRO A 193 14.37 5.20 -7.59
N TRP A 194 13.51 4.63 -6.74
CA TRP A 194 12.79 5.37 -5.69
C TRP A 194 13.24 4.85 -4.32
N LYS A 195 14.52 5.09 -4.01
CA LYS A 195 15.12 4.68 -2.74
C LYS A 195 14.64 5.61 -1.61
N VAL A 196 13.94 5.01 -0.65
CA VAL A 196 13.64 5.64 0.63
C VAL A 196 14.76 5.25 1.60
N PRO A 197 15.30 6.20 2.40
CA PRO A 197 16.27 5.88 3.44
C PRO A 197 15.70 4.80 4.38
N THR A 198 16.54 3.88 4.82
CA THR A 198 16.09 2.63 5.46
C THR A 198 15.42 2.88 6.82
N GLU A 199 15.90 3.90 7.53
CA GLU A 199 15.38 4.46 8.77
C GLU A 199 13.95 5.00 8.64
N ASP A 200 13.56 5.40 7.43
CA ASP A 200 12.26 6.01 7.14
C ASP A 200 11.22 5.00 6.67
N ILE A 201 11.62 3.75 6.49
CA ILE A 201 10.74 2.71 6.01
C ILE A 201 9.86 2.23 7.17
N PRO A 202 8.51 2.34 7.04
CA PRO A 202 7.59 1.92 8.09
C PRO A 202 7.79 0.47 8.49
N GLU A 203 7.53 0.15 9.76
CA GLU A 203 7.61 -1.21 10.27
C GLU A 203 6.70 -2.19 9.50
N SER A 204 5.52 -1.76 9.10
CA SER A 204 4.63 -2.55 8.23
C SER A 204 5.30 -2.95 6.91
N CYS A 205 6.07 -2.05 6.29
CA CYS A 205 6.81 -2.37 5.07
C CYS A 205 7.92 -3.39 5.33
N LYS A 206 8.54 -3.37 6.52
CA LYS A 206 9.57 -4.35 6.92
C LYS A 206 8.98 -5.74 7.15
N ILE A 207 7.84 -5.81 7.84
CA ILE A 207 7.11 -7.07 8.07
C ILE A 207 6.66 -7.70 6.74
N PHE A 208 6.01 -6.92 5.87
CA PHE A 208 5.57 -7.47 4.58
C PHE A 208 6.77 -7.73 3.66
N GLY A 209 7.80 -6.89 3.72
CA GLY A 209 9.03 -7.11 2.99
C GLY A 209 9.73 -8.42 3.37
N SER A 210 9.75 -8.80 4.65
CA SER A 210 10.30 -10.10 5.08
C SER A 210 9.47 -11.26 4.56
N VAL A 211 8.14 -11.16 4.62
CA VAL A 211 7.22 -12.15 4.05
C VAL A 211 7.47 -12.33 2.55
N ILE A 212 7.54 -11.23 1.79
CA ILE A 212 7.84 -11.28 0.35
C ILE A 212 9.21 -11.92 0.10
N GLU A 213 10.23 -11.51 0.85
CA GLU A 213 11.60 -12.03 0.72
C GLU A 213 11.67 -13.55 0.90
N GLN A 214 10.92 -14.08 1.87
CA GLN A 214 10.84 -15.51 2.16
C GLN A 214 10.12 -16.30 1.06
N THR A 215 9.13 -15.69 0.39
CA THR A 215 8.41 -16.32 -0.74
C THR A 215 9.20 -16.34 -2.05
N MET A 216 10.24 -15.51 -2.19
CA MET A 216 11.01 -15.43 -3.42
C MET A 216 11.94 -16.64 -3.59
N SER A 217 11.89 -17.25 -4.78
CA SER A 217 12.81 -18.32 -5.14
C SER A 217 14.24 -17.79 -5.32
N LYS A 218 15.23 -18.69 -5.33
CA LYS A 218 16.62 -18.34 -5.71
C LYS A 218 16.69 -17.74 -7.12
N ALA A 219 15.84 -18.20 -8.03
CA ALA A 219 15.76 -17.69 -9.39
C ALA A 219 15.24 -16.25 -9.43
N ASP A 220 14.20 -15.94 -8.65
CA ASP A 220 13.66 -14.57 -8.52
C ASP A 220 14.71 -13.60 -7.97
N LYS A 221 15.39 -13.98 -6.88
CA LYS A 221 16.46 -13.16 -6.28
C LYS A 221 17.59 -12.90 -7.29
N LYS A 222 17.97 -13.92 -8.08
CA LYS A 222 18.95 -13.77 -9.16
C LYS A 222 18.45 -12.82 -10.25
N ALA A 223 17.20 -12.95 -10.71
CA ALA A 223 16.61 -12.09 -11.73
C ALA A 223 16.51 -10.62 -11.27
N LEU A 224 16.25 -10.39 -9.99
CA LEU A 224 16.24 -9.06 -9.39
C LEU A 224 17.64 -8.44 -9.29
N GLY A 225 18.69 -9.25 -9.36
CA GLY A 225 20.08 -8.83 -9.27
C GLY A 225 20.59 -8.76 -7.84
N TYR A 226 20.13 -9.65 -6.95
CA TYR A 226 20.61 -9.72 -5.57
C TYR A 226 22.11 -10.09 -5.56
N THR A 227 22.92 -9.21 -4.98
CA THR A 227 24.33 -9.48 -4.69
C THR A 227 24.48 -10.02 -3.26
N LYS A 228 25.65 -10.58 -2.95
CA LYS A 228 25.97 -10.99 -1.56
C LYS A 228 25.86 -9.80 -0.60
N GLU A 229 26.46 -8.67 -0.95
CA GLU A 229 26.41 -7.44 -0.15
C GLU A 229 24.97 -6.95 0.07
N PHE A 230 24.15 -6.94 -0.99
CA PHE A 230 22.75 -6.54 -0.86
C PHE A 230 21.97 -7.49 0.04
N THR A 231 22.19 -8.80 -0.11
CA THR A 231 21.54 -9.84 0.71
C THR A 231 21.91 -9.69 2.19
N GLU A 232 23.18 -9.42 2.50
CA GLU A 232 23.64 -9.20 3.87
C GLU A 232 23.04 -7.93 4.50
N LYS A 233 23.00 -6.82 3.75
CA LYS A 233 22.35 -5.58 4.20
C LYS A 233 20.86 -5.79 4.44
N LEU A 234 20.18 -6.50 3.52
CA LEU A 234 18.76 -6.81 3.63
C LEU A 234 18.47 -7.72 4.83
N ALA A 235 19.30 -8.75 5.06
CA ALA A 235 19.18 -9.62 6.21
C ALA A 235 19.34 -8.86 7.53
N LYS A 236 20.27 -7.89 7.60
CA LYS A 236 20.44 -7.02 8.78
C LYS A 236 19.19 -6.15 9.02
N LEU A 237 18.61 -5.60 7.96
CA LEU A 237 17.40 -4.79 8.02
C LEU A 237 16.18 -5.59 8.49
N LEU A 238 16.04 -6.82 7.99
CA LEU A 238 14.87 -7.67 8.23
C LEU A 238 15.03 -8.62 9.43
N LYS A 239 16.16 -8.59 10.14
CA LYS A 239 16.51 -9.54 11.19
C LYS A 239 15.43 -9.74 12.25
N ASN A 240 14.70 -8.68 12.61
CA ASN A 240 13.67 -8.71 13.65
C ASN A 240 12.27 -9.09 13.11
N TYR A 241 12.15 -9.33 11.80
CA TYR A 241 10.90 -9.52 11.08
C TYR A 241 10.80 -10.88 10.37
N CYS A 242 11.89 -11.66 10.40
CA CYS A 242 11.94 -13.02 9.87
C CYS A 242 11.37 -14.05 10.85
#